data_AF-X1BR80-F1
#
_entry.id   AF-X1BR80-F1
#
_cell.length_a   1.000
_cell.length_b   1.000
_cell.length_c   1.000
_cell.angle_alpha   90.00
_cell.angle_beta   90.00
_cell.angle_gamma   90.00
#
_symmetry.space_group_name_H-M   'P 1'
#
loop_
_entity.id
_entity.type
_entity.pdbx_description
1 polymer ?
#
loop_
_entity_poly.entity_id
_entity_poly.type
_entity_poly.pdbx_seq_one_letter_code
_entity_poly.pdbx_strand_id
1 'polypeptide(L)' 'GHIRKDLSDNMMLVRRDRCIGCGICASNCPSDAISLVKTRDVIPIKDQKELMAKRSKAKTH' A
#
# COMPACT_ATOMS: atom_id res chain seq x y z
N GLY A 1 6.69 -9.35 21.62
CA GLY A 1 6.06 -8.33 20.76
C GLY A 1 7.13 -7.70 19.89
N HIS A 2 7.00 -7.78 18.57
CA HIS A 2 7.99 -7.25 17.63
C HIS A 2 7.59 -5.83 17.19
N ILE A 3 8.11 -4.82 17.88
CA ILE A 3 8.08 -3.44 17.40
C ILE A 3 9.52 -3.10 17.02
N ARG A 4 9.82 -3.17 15.71
CA ARG A 4 11.08 -2.65 15.19
C ARG A 4 11.00 -1.14 15.17
N LYS A 5 11.95 -0.51 15.85
CA LYS A 5 12.11 0.92 16.03
C LYS A 5 13.02 1.40 14.90
N ASP A 6 12.43 1.66 13.73
CA ASP A 6 13.14 2.23 12.58
C ASP A 6 12.64 3.67 12.39
N LEU A 7 13.61 4.57 12.21
CA LEU A 7 13.51 6.02 12.29
C LEU A 7 12.29 6.63 11.55
N SER A 8 11.72 7.68 12.16
CA SER A 8 10.61 8.55 11.69
C SER A 8 9.18 8.15 12.11
N ASP A 9 8.89 8.14 13.42
CA ASP A 9 7.54 7.94 14.01
C ASP A 9 6.44 8.92 13.49
N ASN A 10 6.79 9.95 12.71
CA ASN A 10 5.86 10.99 12.24
C ASN A 10 5.74 11.10 10.70
N MET A 11 6.27 10.14 9.93
CA MET A 11 6.20 10.19 8.46
C MET A 11 5.52 8.94 7.86
N MET A 12 4.46 9.15 7.08
CA MET A 12 3.82 8.07 6.33
C MET A 12 4.46 7.89 4.95
N LEU A 13 5.03 6.69 4.72
CA LEU A 13 5.62 6.31 3.43
C LEU A 13 4.70 5.33 2.68
N VAL A 14 4.15 5.77 1.55
CA VAL A 14 3.32 4.92 0.68
C VAL A 14 4.19 4.18 -0.33
N ARG A 15 4.28 2.85 -0.18
CA ARG A 15 4.90 1.95 -1.17
C ARG A 15 3.90 1.69 -2.31
N ARG A 16 4.05 2.41 -3.43
CA ARG A 16 3.12 2.34 -4.59
C ARG A 16 2.96 0.93 -5.16
N ASP A 17 4.01 0.12 -5.14
CA ASP A 17 4.01 -1.28 -5.57
C ASP A 17 3.12 -2.19 -4.71
N ARG A 18 2.84 -1.79 -3.47
CA ARG A 18 1.95 -2.51 -2.54
C ARG A 18 0.62 -1.78 -2.31
N CYS A 19 0.43 -0.62 -2.92
CA CYS A 19 -0.77 0.16 -2.77
C CYS A 19 -1.92 -0.50 -3.54
N ILE A 20 -2.98 -0.85 -2.81
CA ILE A 20 -4.20 -1.42 -3.41
C ILE A 20 -5.25 -0.36 -3.76
N GLY A 21 -4.97 0.92 -3.47
CA GLY A 21 -5.89 2.02 -3.73
C GLY A 21 -7.13 2.02 -2.83
N CYS A 22 -7.04 1.58 -1.57
CA CYS A 22 -8.17 1.60 -0.64
C CYS A 22 -8.54 3.00 -0.12
N GLY A 23 -7.64 3.99 -0.23
CA GLY A 23 -7.90 5.39 0.13
C GLY A 23 -7.75 5.76 1.60
N ILE A 24 -7.55 4.79 2.51
CA ILE A 24 -7.47 5.04 3.96
C ILE A 24 -6.37 6.06 4.30
N CYS A 25 -5.21 5.98 3.66
CA CYS A 25 -4.11 6.92 3.91
C CYS A 25 -4.43 8.37 3.49
N ALA A 26 -5.24 8.57 2.45
CA ALA A 26 -5.68 9.89 2.02
C ALA A 26 -6.75 10.45 2.97
N SER A 27 -7.76 9.66 3.32
CA SER A 27 -8.82 10.08 4.25
C SER A 27 -8.30 10.39 5.66
N ASN A 28 -7.26 9.70 6.10
CA ASN A 28 -6.71 9.87 7.44
C ASN A 28 -5.55 10.89 7.48
N CYS A 29 -5.24 11.56 6.37
CA CYS A 29 -4.19 12.56 6.32
C CYS A 29 -4.73 13.90 6.84
N PRO A 30 -4.25 14.42 7.99
CA PRO A 30 -4.76 15.66 8.57
C PRO A 30 -4.39 16.91 7.75
N SER A 31 -3.41 16.81 6.86
CA SER A 31 -2.91 17.92 6.05
C SER A 31 -3.24 17.77 4.57
N ASP A 32 -4.08 16.80 4.19
CA ASP A 32 -4.42 16.48 2.80
C ASP A 32 -3.19 16.34 1.87
N ALA A 33 -2.06 15.88 2.41
CA ALA A 33 -0.78 15.81 1.70
C ALA A 33 -0.74 14.72 0.62
N ILE A 34 -1.75 13.86 0.54
CA ILE A 34 -1.87 12.78 -0.43
C ILE A 34 -3.30 12.68 -0.96
N SER A 35 -3.43 12.52 -2.28
CA SER A 35 -4.72 12.31 -2.94
C SER A 35 -4.72 10.99 -3.71
N LEU A 36 -5.86 10.30 -3.72
CA LEU A 36 -6.05 9.07 -4.48
C LEU A 36 -6.76 9.35 -5.81
N VAL A 37 -6.08 9.07 -6.92
CA VAL A 37 -6.63 9.22 -8.27
C VAL A 37 -6.83 7.85 -8.89
N LYS A 38 -8.03 7.56 -9.40
CA LYS A 38 -8.33 6.31 -10.10
C LYS A 38 -7.72 6.36 -11.50
N THR A 39 -6.58 5.70 -11.69
CA THR A 39 -5.84 5.75 -12.95
C THR A 39 -6.13 4.58 -13.88
N ARG A 40 -6.66 3.44 -13.38
CA ARG A 40 -7.05 2.22 -14.13
C ARG A 40 -8.09 1.42 -13.32
N ASP A 41 -8.93 0.60 -13.96
CA ASP A 41 -9.76 -0.41 -13.28
C ASP A 41 -8.89 -1.59 -12.82
N VAL A 42 -8.14 -1.38 -11.74
CA VAL A 42 -7.39 -2.46 -11.09
C VAL A 42 -8.39 -3.27 -10.26
N ILE A 43 -8.63 -4.52 -10.67
CA ILE A 43 -9.49 -5.43 -9.92
C ILE A 43 -8.77 -5.75 -8.60
N PRO A 44 -9.35 -5.41 -7.44
CA PRO A 44 -8.76 -5.77 -6.16
C PRO A 44 -8.65 -7.29 -6.06
N ILE A 45 -7.54 -7.74 -5.51
CA ILE A 45 -7.23 -9.18 -5.42
C ILE A 45 -8.27 -9.82 -4.50
N LYS A 46 -9.10 -10.71 -5.05
CA LYS A 46 -10.29 -11.23 -4.34
C LYS A 46 -9.93 -12.27 -3.27
N ASP A 47 -8.77 -12.93 -3.38
CA ASP A 47 -8.36 -13.99 -2.46
C ASP A 47 -6.84 -14.02 -2.17
N GLN A 48 -6.48 -14.54 -1.00
CA GLN A 48 -5.09 -14.69 -0.58
C GLN A 48 -4.26 -15.53 -1.55
N LYS A 49 -4.81 -16.58 -2.18
CA LYS A 49 -4.07 -17.41 -3.14
C LYS A 49 -3.62 -16.59 -4.36
N GLU A 50 -4.48 -15.71 -4.85
CA GLU A 50 -4.17 -14.83 -5.97
C GLU A 50 -3.11 -13.78 -5.58
N LEU A 51 -3.18 -13.26 -4.35
CA LEU A 51 -2.18 -12.34 -3.81
C LEU A 51 -0.81 -13.01 -3.69
N MET A 52 -0.75 -14.23 -3.15
CA MET A 52 0.49 -15.00 -3.03
C MET A 52 1.07 -15.32 -4.41
N ALA A 53 0.24 -15.72 -5.37
CA ALA A 53 0.67 -15.99 -6.75
C ALA A 53 1.26 -14.75 -7.45
N LYS A 54 0.70 -13.55 -7.22
CA LYS A 54 1.23 -12.29 -7.74
C LYS A 54 2.52 -11.86 -7.03
N ARG A 55 2.61 -12.03 -5.70
CA ARG A 55 3.81 -11.69 -4.91
C ARG A 55 5.02 -12.58 -5.22
N SER A 56 4.81 -13.84 -5.57
CA SER A 56 5.88 -14.76 -6.00
C SER A 56 6.50 -14.35 -7.34
N LYS A 57 5.73 -13.69 -8.22
CA LYS A 57 6.19 -13.24 -9.55
C LYS A 57 6.92 -11.89 -9.52
N ALA A 58 6.70 -11.06 -8.50
CA ALA A 58 7.33 -9.76 -8.35
C ALA A 58 8.74 -9.80 -7.73
N LYS A 59 9.26 -10.99 -7.39
CA LYS A 59 10.64 -11.21 -6.90
C LYS A 59 11.55 -11.59 -8.05
N THR A 60 11.85 -10.66 -8.94
CA THR A 60 13.04 -10.71 -9.79
C THR A 60 13.73 -9.36 -9.65
N HIS A 61 14.97 -9.42 -9.18
CA HIS A 61 15.85 -8.27 -8.94
C HIS A 61 16.31 -7.68 -10.27
#